data_AF-A0A7V6HEA0-F1
#
_entry.id   AF-A0A7V6HEA0-F1
#
_cell.length_a   1.000
_cell.length_b   1.000
_cell.length_c   1.000
_cell.angle_alpha   90.00
_cell.angle_beta   90.00
_cell.angle_gamma   90.00
#
_symmetry.space_group_name_H-M   'P 1'
#
loop_
_entity.id
_entity.type
_entity.pdbx_description
1 polymer ?
#
loop_
_entity_poly.entity_id
_entity_poly.type
_entity_poly.pdbx_seq_one_letter_code
_entity_poly.pdbx_strand_id
1 'polypeptide(L)'
;MTKGFICRGFSLLATLTAVLSLGGAAIAAPVIDNNAGTWTDTYNDNLGVRTTSGTTVVSASGVVKLIAGQTSGNYETVRIKPPSFGAWGTLKLSGTWSAPADVRVSVINALTRATVLGPVDYDGEVSLAEIDPVAHPELAVIVALNEGVVSPMVSDLAVS
;
A
#
# COMPACT_ATOMS: atom_id res chain seq x y z
N MET A 1 44.09 15.95 -63.92
CA MET A 1 43.25 17.09 -63.49
C MET A 1 42.16 16.57 -62.56
N THR A 2 42.17 17.11 -61.35
CA THR A 2 41.56 16.63 -60.11
C THR A 2 40.04 16.85 -60.13
N LYS A 3 39.24 15.80 -59.90
CA LYS A 3 37.79 15.94 -59.63
C LYS A 3 37.58 15.95 -58.11
N GLY A 4 36.91 17.01 -57.66
CA GLY A 4 36.76 17.39 -56.26
C GLY A 4 35.84 16.50 -55.44
N PHE A 5 36.26 16.33 -54.19
CA PHE A 5 35.42 16.03 -53.03
C PHE A 5 34.45 17.18 -52.76
N ILE A 6 33.27 16.85 -52.26
CA ILE A 6 32.55 17.43 -51.10
C ILE A 6 31.10 16.94 -51.24
N CYS A 7 30.73 15.89 -50.51
CA CYS A 7 29.33 15.63 -50.21
C CYS A 7 29.17 15.60 -48.69
N ARG A 8 28.31 16.52 -48.25
CA ARG A 8 27.97 16.87 -46.88
C ARG A 8 26.95 15.86 -46.34
N GLY A 9 26.98 15.60 -45.05
CA GLY A 9 25.85 14.96 -44.37
C GLY A 9 26.26 14.03 -43.23
N PHE A 10 26.96 14.57 -42.24
CA PHE A 10 27.09 13.92 -40.93
C PHE A 10 25.73 14.08 -40.23
N SER A 11 24.81 13.13 -40.44
CA SER A 11 23.57 13.10 -39.66
C SER A 11 23.85 12.29 -38.40
N LEU A 12 23.98 13.01 -37.29
CA LEU A 12 24.12 12.48 -35.95
C LEU A 12 22.84 11.70 -35.63
N LEU A 13 22.90 10.36 -35.69
CA LEU A 13 21.80 9.51 -35.27
C LEU A 13 21.72 9.61 -33.74
N ALA A 14 20.81 10.46 -33.26
CA ALA A 14 20.54 10.64 -31.85
C ALA A 14 20.07 9.30 -31.27
N THR A 15 20.91 8.71 -30.43
CA THR A 15 20.63 7.50 -29.67
C THR A 15 19.46 7.79 -28.73
N LEU A 16 18.27 7.33 -29.11
CA LEU A 16 17.10 7.36 -28.24
C LEU A 16 17.30 6.28 -27.18
N THR A 17 17.92 6.64 -26.06
CA THR A 17 17.99 5.80 -24.87
C THR A 17 16.59 5.82 -24.23
N ALA A 18 15.69 4.99 -24.74
CA ALA A 18 14.47 4.65 -24.04
C ALA A 18 14.89 3.85 -22.79
N VAL A 19 15.04 4.55 -21.67
CA VAL A 19 15.09 3.93 -20.35
C VAL A 19 13.70 3.35 -20.14
N LEU A 20 13.52 2.08 -20.52
CA LEU A 20 12.49 1.26 -19.92
C LEU A 20 12.81 1.23 -18.43
N SER A 21 12.14 2.09 -17.66
CA SER A 21 11.92 1.83 -16.25
C SER A 21 11.21 0.49 -16.22
N LEU A 22 11.98 -0.57 -15.97
CA LEU A 22 11.48 -1.85 -15.54
C LEU A 22 10.60 -1.53 -14.33
N GLY A 23 9.29 -1.45 -14.58
CA GLY A 23 8.29 -1.50 -13.54
C GLY A 23 8.61 -2.78 -12.81
N GLY A 24 9.22 -2.66 -11.63
CA GLY A 24 9.42 -3.78 -10.74
C GLY A 24 8.07 -4.45 -10.66
N ALA A 25 8.01 -5.69 -11.12
CA ALA A 25 6.85 -6.52 -10.88
C ALA A 25 6.69 -6.51 -9.37
N ALA A 26 5.70 -5.77 -8.87
CA ALA A 26 5.23 -5.92 -7.52
C ALA A 26 4.75 -7.37 -7.49
N ILE A 27 5.63 -8.26 -7.03
CA ILE A 27 5.25 -9.60 -6.63
C ILE A 27 4.26 -9.30 -5.51
N ALA A 28 2.98 -9.43 -5.83
CA ALA A 28 1.93 -9.28 -4.85
C ALA A 28 2.33 -10.17 -3.67
N ALA A 29 2.27 -9.64 -2.45
CA ALA A 29 2.27 -10.50 -1.28
C ALA A 29 1.30 -11.66 -1.55
N PRO A 30 1.66 -12.89 -1.16
CA PRO A 30 1.00 -14.10 -1.62
C PRO A 30 -0.52 -13.90 -1.62
N VAL A 31 -1.18 -14.21 -2.73
CA VAL A 31 -2.64 -14.35 -2.75
C VAL A 31 -2.94 -15.44 -1.74
N ILE A 32 -3.27 -15.04 -0.51
CA ILE A 32 -3.59 -15.96 0.55
C ILE A 32 -5.02 -16.44 0.25
N ASP A 33 -5.09 -17.52 -0.52
CA ASP A 33 -6.26 -18.39 -0.62
C ASP A 33 -6.48 -19.05 0.75
N ASN A 34 -6.96 -18.26 1.72
CA ASN A 34 -7.30 -18.73 3.05
C ASN A 34 -8.79 -18.56 3.30
N ASN A 35 -9.55 -19.62 2.99
CA ASN A 35 -10.94 -19.77 3.41
C ASN A 35 -11.11 -19.92 4.94
N ALA A 36 -10.04 -19.90 5.75
CA ALA A 36 -10.12 -20.04 7.21
C ALA A 36 -10.57 -18.76 7.95
N GLY A 37 -10.92 -17.69 7.24
CA GLY A 37 -11.49 -16.47 7.84
C GLY A 37 -10.47 -15.53 8.49
N THR A 38 -9.18 -15.89 8.53
CA THR A 38 -8.15 -15.07 9.16
C THR A 38 -7.01 -14.71 8.20
N TRP A 39 -6.46 -13.51 8.35
CA TRP A 39 -5.25 -13.08 7.65
C TRP A 39 -4.46 -12.10 8.54
N THR A 40 -3.14 -12.06 8.39
CA THR A 40 -2.29 -11.14 9.15
C THR A 40 -1.10 -10.71 8.29
N ASP A 41 -0.86 -9.41 8.25
CA ASP A 41 0.31 -8.77 7.65
C ASP A 41 1.21 -8.24 8.77
N THR A 42 2.38 -8.85 8.91
CA THR A 42 3.44 -8.38 9.81
C THR A 42 4.48 -7.68 8.94
N TYR A 43 4.64 -6.36 9.06
CA TYR A 43 5.41 -5.51 8.13
C TYR A 43 6.95 -5.70 8.19
N ASN A 44 7.39 -6.93 8.39
CA ASN A 44 8.77 -7.40 8.45
C ASN A 44 9.49 -7.28 7.10
N ASP A 45 8.73 -7.10 6.02
CA ASP A 45 9.22 -6.74 4.70
C ASP A 45 8.31 -5.68 4.05
N ASN A 46 8.78 -5.07 2.95
CA ASN A 46 8.01 -4.08 2.19
C ASN A 46 7.06 -4.75 1.16
N LEU A 47 6.82 -6.05 1.23
CA LEU A 47 6.03 -6.76 0.21
C LEU A 47 4.52 -6.65 0.46
N GLY A 48 4.10 -6.50 1.72
CA GLY A 48 2.70 -6.38 2.13
C GLY A 48 2.11 -4.97 2.05
N VAL A 49 2.95 -3.93 1.96
CA VAL A 49 2.53 -2.52 2.06
C VAL A 49 3.26 -1.59 1.10
N ARG A 50 2.53 -0.62 0.56
CA ARG A 50 3.02 0.50 -0.23
C ARG A 50 2.83 1.81 0.51
N THR A 51 3.92 2.44 0.92
CA THR A 51 3.88 3.81 1.46
C THR A 51 3.58 4.79 0.32
N THR A 52 2.63 5.70 0.53
CA THR A 52 2.19 6.62 -0.53
C THR A 52 2.61 8.06 -0.24
N SER A 53 2.60 8.49 1.03
CA SER A 53 3.14 9.78 1.46
C SER A 53 3.41 9.81 2.96
N GLY A 54 4.42 10.57 3.39
CA GLY A 54 4.63 10.91 4.82
C GLY A 54 4.95 9.76 5.78
N THR A 55 5.00 8.51 5.30
CA THR A 55 5.25 7.30 6.10
C THR A 55 6.44 6.51 5.56
N THR A 56 7.04 5.70 6.43
CA THR A 56 8.11 4.76 6.08
C THR A 56 7.85 3.42 6.77
N VAL A 57 8.16 2.34 6.06
CA VAL A 57 8.30 1.01 6.66
C VAL A 57 9.71 0.88 7.22
N VAL A 58 9.83 0.45 8.47
CA VAL A 58 11.10 0.11 9.11
C VAL A 58 11.14 -1.40 9.26
N SER A 59 11.58 -2.08 8.19
CA SER A 59 11.56 -3.55 8.08
C SER A 59 12.30 -4.26 9.21
N ALA A 60 13.42 -3.70 9.69
CA ALA A 60 14.19 -4.24 10.82
C ALA A 60 13.39 -4.35 12.12
N SER A 61 12.35 -3.54 12.28
CA SER A 61 11.44 -3.55 13.45
C SER A 61 10.02 -3.97 13.11
N GLY A 62 9.72 -4.24 11.83
CA GLY A 62 8.39 -4.66 11.40
C GLY A 62 7.29 -3.61 11.58
N VAL A 63 7.60 -2.31 11.48
CA VAL A 63 6.61 -1.24 11.72
C VAL A 63 6.49 -0.24 10.58
N VAL A 64 5.31 0.31 10.39
CA VAL A 64 5.06 1.52 9.59
C VAL A 64 4.84 2.72 10.51
N LYS A 65 5.51 3.84 10.23
CA LYS A 65 5.42 5.07 11.03
C LYS A 65 5.53 6.32 10.19
N LEU A 66 5.23 7.48 10.77
CA LEU A 66 5.50 8.78 10.15
C LEU A 66 7.01 8.99 9.92
N ILE A 67 7.36 9.60 8.79
CA ILE A 67 8.71 10.12 8.56
C ILE A 67 8.93 11.29 9.52
N ALA A 68 10.13 11.38 10.10
CA ALA A 68 10.46 12.45 11.03
C ALA A 68 10.18 13.85 10.42
N GLY A 69 9.46 14.69 11.16
CA GLY A 69 9.05 16.02 10.72
C GLY A 69 7.76 16.08 9.88
N GLN A 70 7.11 14.95 9.60
CA GLN A 70 5.80 14.92 8.96
C GLN A 70 4.68 14.95 10.01
N THR A 71 3.66 15.76 9.75
CA THR A 71 2.46 15.84 10.60
C THR A 71 1.39 14.81 10.20
N SER A 72 1.49 14.26 8.99
CA SER A 72 0.55 13.27 8.47
C SER A 72 1.19 12.42 7.37
N GLY A 73 0.67 11.23 7.18
CA GLY A 73 1.03 10.37 6.07
C GLY A 73 0.09 9.17 5.97
N ASN A 74 0.26 8.36 4.94
CA ASN A 74 -0.49 7.13 4.79
C ASN A 74 0.32 6.04 4.12
N TYR A 75 -0.12 4.81 4.34
CA TYR A 75 0.29 3.65 3.58
C TYR A 75 -0.94 2.85 3.16
N GLU A 76 -0.77 2.05 2.14
CA GLU A 76 -1.79 1.17 1.59
C GLU A 76 -1.26 -0.26 1.66
N THR A 77 -2.07 -1.22 2.08
CA THR A 77 -1.71 -2.63 1.91
C THR A 77 -1.66 -2.98 0.43
N VAL A 78 -0.99 -4.06 0.08
CA VAL A 78 -1.20 -4.64 -1.24
C VAL A 78 -2.64 -5.12 -1.40
N ARG A 79 -2.99 -5.47 -2.63
CA ARG A 79 -4.31 -6.00 -2.98
C ARG A 79 -4.53 -7.33 -2.27
N ILE A 80 -5.66 -7.42 -1.60
CA ILE A 80 -6.12 -8.57 -0.85
C ILE A 80 -7.26 -9.20 -1.65
N LYS A 81 -7.10 -10.48 -2.01
CA LYS A 81 -8.07 -11.24 -2.81
C LYS A 81 -8.33 -12.61 -2.18
N PRO A 82 -9.10 -12.67 -1.09
CA PRO A 82 -9.57 -13.93 -0.58
C PRO A 82 -10.67 -14.49 -1.50
N PRO A 83 -10.86 -15.82 -1.57
CA PRO A 83 -11.98 -16.42 -2.30
C PRO A 83 -13.35 -16.05 -1.73
N SER A 84 -13.41 -15.65 -0.46
CA SER A 84 -14.59 -15.10 0.21
C SER A 84 -14.18 -14.19 1.38
N PHE A 85 -14.79 -13.01 1.49
CA PHE A 85 -14.72 -12.15 2.68
C PHE A 85 -15.80 -12.47 3.72
N GLY A 86 -16.70 -13.43 3.46
CA GLY A 86 -17.82 -13.73 4.35
C GLY A 86 -17.43 -14.25 5.74
N ALA A 87 -16.16 -14.65 5.92
CA ALA A 87 -15.59 -15.05 7.20
C ALA A 87 -14.71 -13.97 7.84
N TRP A 88 -14.55 -12.79 7.20
CA TRP A 88 -13.77 -11.68 7.75
C TRP A 88 -14.74 -10.78 8.52
N GLY A 89 -14.82 -10.94 9.82
CA GLY A 89 -15.72 -10.14 10.67
C GLY A 89 -15.14 -8.76 10.98
N THR A 90 -13.84 -8.71 11.25
CA THR A 90 -13.16 -7.55 11.82
C THR A 90 -11.76 -7.39 11.25
N LEU A 91 -11.32 -6.13 11.16
CA LEU A 91 -9.95 -5.72 10.93
C LEU A 91 -9.38 -5.14 12.22
N LYS A 92 -8.16 -5.53 12.55
CA LYS A 92 -7.42 -5.03 13.71
C LYS A 92 -6.02 -4.60 13.28
N LEU A 93 -5.61 -3.43 13.71
CA LEU A 93 -4.24 -2.95 13.74
C LEU A 93 -3.67 -3.14 15.14
N SER A 94 -2.41 -3.53 15.23
CA SER A 94 -1.63 -3.37 16.46
C SER A 94 -0.50 -2.38 16.26
N GLY A 95 -0.11 -1.70 17.34
CA GLY A 95 0.89 -0.65 17.29
C GLY A 95 0.80 0.29 18.49
N THR A 96 1.34 1.49 18.34
CA THR A 96 1.35 2.53 19.36
C THR A 96 0.88 3.85 18.78
N TRP A 97 -0.07 4.49 19.45
CA TRP A 97 -0.59 5.82 19.13
C TRP A 97 -1.21 6.42 20.40
N SER A 98 -1.47 7.72 20.43
CA SER A 98 -1.96 8.41 21.64
C SER A 98 -3.48 8.55 21.71
N ALA A 99 -4.15 8.60 20.57
CA ALA A 99 -5.60 8.71 20.47
C ALA A 99 -6.12 8.01 19.20
N PRO A 100 -7.40 7.58 19.16
CA PRO A 100 -8.00 6.97 17.97
C PRO A 100 -7.89 7.82 16.69
N ALA A 101 -7.92 9.16 16.81
CA ALA A 101 -7.79 10.06 15.67
C ALA A 101 -6.39 10.11 15.03
N ASP A 102 -5.37 9.60 15.72
CA ASP A 102 -3.99 9.53 15.22
C ASP A 102 -3.86 8.47 14.12
N VAL A 103 -4.79 7.50 14.06
CA VAL A 103 -4.79 6.42 13.09
C VAL A 103 -6.19 6.33 12.47
N ARG A 104 -6.29 6.50 11.15
CA ARG A 104 -7.55 6.31 10.42
C ARG A 104 -7.45 5.17 9.44
N VAL A 105 -8.50 4.38 9.36
CA VAL A 105 -8.58 3.24 8.44
C VAL A 105 -9.62 3.53 7.37
N SER A 106 -9.27 3.22 6.12
CA SER A 106 -10.21 3.13 5.01
C SER A 106 -10.02 1.79 4.32
N VAL A 107 -11.12 1.13 3.97
CA VAL A 107 -11.11 -0.04 3.10
C VAL A 107 -11.56 0.40 1.72
N ILE A 108 -10.79 0.07 0.71
CA ILE A 108 -11.09 0.41 -0.68
C ILE A 108 -11.22 -0.86 -1.52
N ASN A 109 -12.02 -0.77 -2.57
CA ASN A 109 -12.03 -1.78 -3.62
C ASN A 109 -10.74 -1.61 -4.44
N ALA A 110 -9.90 -2.63 -4.45
CA ALA A 110 -8.59 -2.57 -5.09
C ALA A 110 -8.66 -2.47 -6.62
N LEU A 111 -9.76 -2.91 -7.24
CA LEU A 111 -9.98 -2.81 -8.69
C LEU A 111 -10.49 -1.43 -9.09
N THR A 112 -11.53 -0.95 -8.42
CA THR A 112 -12.22 0.30 -8.80
C THR A 112 -11.67 1.53 -8.10
N ARG A 113 -10.86 1.34 -7.05
CA ARG A 113 -10.38 2.39 -6.14
C ARG A 113 -11.48 3.11 -5.36
N ALA A 114 -12.73 2.63 -5.43
CA ALA A 114 -13.83 3.18 -4.67
C ALA A 114 -13.68 2.85 -3.17
N THR A 115 -13.99 3.80 -2.31
CA THR A 115 -14.09 3.54 -0.87
C THR A 115 -15.26 2.61 -0.59
N VAL A 116 -14.97 1.55 0.16
CA VAL A 116 -15.94 0.56 0.66
C VAL A 116 -16.32 0.91 2.10
N LEU A 117 -15.32 1.29 2.90
CA LEU A 117 -15.49 1.68 4.30
C LEU A 117 -14.50 2.79 4.67
N GLY A 118 -14.93 3.68 5.57
CA GLY A 118 -14.09 4.76 6.11
C GLY A 118 -14.02 6.01 5.23
N PRO A 119 -13.12 6.96 5.57
CA PRO A 119 -12.17 6.90 6.68
C PRO A 119 -12.87 6.91 8.05
N VAL A 120 -12.44 6.01 8.94
CA VAL A 120 -12.87 5.97 10.35
C VAL A 120 -11.65 6.13 11.26
N ASP A 121 -11.83 6.84 12.37
CA ASP A 121 -10.84 6.86 13.47
C ASP A 121 -10.74 5.46 14.07
N TYR A 122 -9.53 4.99 14.34
CA TYR A 122 -9.29 3.60 14.75
C TYR A 122 -9.33 3.47 16.28
N ASP A 123 -10.39 2.86 16.80
CA ASP A 123 -10.66 2.68 18.23
C ASP A 123 -10.45 1.24 18.74
N GLY A 124 -9.92 0.35 17.88
CA GLY A 124 -9.47 -0.98 18.27
C GLY A 124 -9.91 -2.09 17.31
N GLU A 125 -11.02 -1.92 16.61
CA GLU A 125 -11.50 -2.86 15.59
C GLU A 125 -12.34 -2.15 14.53
N VAL A 126 -12.26 -2.59 13.28
CA VAL A 126 -13.12 -2.11 12.19
C VAL A 126 -13.93 -3.27 11.66
N SER A 127 -15.27 -3.19 11.73
CA SER A 127 -16.11 -4.27 11.22
C SER A 127 -16.05 -4.35 9.69
N LEU A 128 -15.86 -5.56 9.18
CA LEU A 128 -15.90 -5.91 7.77
C LEU A 128 -17.14 -6.75 7.41
N ALA A 129 -17.97 -7.09 8.41
CA ALA A 129 -19.07 -8.04 8.29
C ALA A 129 -20.16 -7.64 7.26
N GLU A 130 -20.27 -6.34 6.96
CA GLU A 130 -21.25 -5.81 6.00
C GLU A 130 -20.69 -5.68 4.57
N ILE A 131 -19.40 -5.97 4.35
CA ILE A 131 -18.80 -5.86 3.02
C ILE A 131 -19.22 -7.06 2.17
N ASP A 132 -19.93 -6.80 1.07
CA ASP A 132 -20.30 -7.83 0.12
C ASP A 132 -19.08 -8.29 -0.70
N PRO A 133 -18.62 -9.56 -0.54
CA PRO A 133 -17.50 -10.09 -1.30
C PRO A 133 -17.74 -10.16 -2.81
N VAL A 134 -18.99 -10.23 -3.25
CA VAL A 134 -19.35 -10.29 -4.68
C VAL A 134 -19.21 -8.92 -5.31
N ALA A 135 -19.67 -7.87 -4.63
CA ALA A 135 -19.51 -6.49 -5.07
C ALA A 135 -18.05 -5.98 -4.96
N HIS A 136 -17.28 -6.51 -4.01
CA HIS A 136 -15.91 -6.09 -3.71
C HIS A 136 -14.94 -7.27 -3.69
N PRO A 137 -14.61 -7.86 -4.86
CA PRO A 137 -13.81 -9.10 -4.95
C PRO A 137 -12.33 -8.91 -4.63
N GLU A 138 -11.85 -7.67 -4.56
CA GLU A 138 -10.49 -7.32 -4.16
C GLU A 138 -10.54 -6.09 -3.26
N LEU A 139 -9.89 -6.15 -2.10
CA LEU A 139 -9.80 -5.04 -1.15
C LEU A 139 -8.36 -4.58 -0.98
N ALA A 140 -8.18 -3.34 -0.55
CA ALA A 140 -6.94 -2.87 0.05
C ALA A 140 -7.30 -1.97 1.24
N VAL A 141 -6.40 -1.91 2.22
CA VAL A 141 -6.58 -1.08 3.41
C VAL A 141 -5.63 0.10 3.31
N ILE A 142 -6.18 1.30 3.41
CA ILE A 142 -5.40 2.52 3.58
C ILE A 142 -5.41 2.86 5.06
N VAL A 143 -4.22 3.00 5.62
CA VAL A 143 -4.02 3.47 6.99
C VAL A 143 -3.37 4.83 6.94
N ALA A 144 -4.08 5.85 7.41
CA ALA A 144 -3.57 7.21 7.56
C ALA A 144 -3.10 7.42 8.99
N LEU A 145 -1.91 7.98 9.13
CA LEU A 145 -1.28 8.34 10.39
C LEU A 145 -1.26 9.86 10.50
N ASN A 146 -1.70 10.39 11.63
CA ASN A 146 -1.61 11.81 11.99
C ASN A 146 -0.72 11.96 13.23
N GLU A 147 0.03 13.04 13.29
CA GLU A 147 0.83 13.35 14.47
C GLU A 147 -0.06 13.45 15.71
N GLY A 148 0.30 12.70 16.74
CA GLY A 148 -0.29 12.74 18.06
C GLY A 148 0.76 13.06 19.12
N VAL A 149 0.37 12.97 20.39
CA VAL A 149 1.30 13.11 21.53
C VAL A 149 2.40 12.05 21.47
N VAL A 150 2.06 10.85 20.99
CA VAL A 150 2.99 9.78 20.64
C VAL A 150 2.99 9.65 19.12
N SER A 151 4.18 9.61 18.51
CA SER A 151 4.30 9.37 17.07
C SER A 151 3.69 7.99 16.73
N PRO A 152 2.66 7.93 15.88
CA PRO A 152 1.95 6.69 15.62
C PRO A 152 2.84 5.70 14.86
N MET A 153 2.79 4.45 15.31
CA MET A 153 3.46 3.30 14.68
C MET A 153 2.47 2.14 14.59
N VAL A 154 2.47 1.42 13.49
CA VAL A 154 1.65 0.21 13.29
C VAL A 154 2.57 -0.97 13.00
N SER A 155 2.45 -2.05 13.77
CA SER A 155 3.28 -3.25 13.65
C SER A 155 2.65 -4.34 12.79
N ASP A 156 1.32 -4.40 12.77
CA ASP A 156 0.59 -5.45 12.10
C ASP A 156 -0.83 -5.03 11.77
N LEU A 157 -1.39 -5.70 10.77
CA LEU A 157 -2.81 -5.67 10.44
C LEU A 157 -3.31 -7.12 10.36
N ALA A 158 -4.32 -7.45 11.14
CA ALA A 158 -5.00 -8.73 11.14
C ALA A 158 -6.46 -8.58 10.75
N VAL A 159 -7.03 -9.63 10.17
CA VAL A 159 -8.45 -9.79 9.96
C VAL A 159 -8.89 -11.15 10.51
N SER A 160 -10.09 -11.20 11.07
CA SER A 160 -10.71 -12.40 11.66
C SER A 160 -12.22 -12.29 11.73
#